data_AF-A0A372RL16-F1
#
_entry.id   AF-A0A372RL16-F1
#
_cell.length_a   1.000
_cell.length_b   1.000
_cell.length_c   1.000
_cell.angle_alpha   90.00
_cell.angle_beta   90.00
_cell.angle_gamma   90.00
#
_symmetry.space_group_name_H-M   'P 1'
#
loop_
_entity.id
_entity.type
_entity.pdbx_description
1 polymer ?
#
loop_
_entity_poly.entity_id
_entity_poly.type
_entity_poly.pdbx_seq_one_letter_code
_entity_poly.pdbx_strand_id
1 'polypeptide(L)'
;MSTLRYELIHATINRATTLIDSNIYNDIHKQFEFQRQTVLADKILTNDEKTYAIRFLTKNYDRNKVINNDGTKRICENCNQECLATLYCEYCIRNYLKRNFPNWTSGNDDIDNLIQKCQLETTRPNVIVEWIPYSNLENIKYLTITIITIITLPLRKGGAFPRRECLLIL
;
A
#
# COMPACT_ATOMS: atom_id res chain seq x y z
N MET A 1 18.42 8.33 -15.15
CA MET A 1 17.71 7.83 -13.97
C MET A 1 18.74 7.58 -12.89
N SER A 2 18.60 8.20 -11.72
CA SER A 2 19.44 7.91 -10.57
C SER A 2 19.15 6.50 -10.06
N THR A 3 20.19 5.73 -9.77
CA THR A 3 20.06 4.42 -9.15
C THR A 3 19.80 4.63 -7.65
N LEU A 4 18.58 4.34 -7.20
CA LEU A 4 18.20 4.47 -5.79
C LEU A 4 18.86 3.38 -4.94
N ARG A 5 19.55 3.76 -3.86
CA ARG A 5 20.13 2.81 -2.90
C ARG A 5 19.11 2.43 -1.83
N TYR A 6 18.23 1.48 -2.14
CA TYR A 6 17.11 1.10 -1.27
C TYR A 6 17.55 0.68 0.15
N GLU A 7 18.65 -0.07 0.28
CA GLU A 7 19.18 -0.49 1.59
C GLU A 7 19.53 0.72 2.46
N LEU A 8 20.21 1.72 1.87
CA LEU A 8 20.57 2.95 2.57
C LEU A 8 19.32 3.75 2.98
N ILE A 9 18.36 3.89 2.06
CA ILE A 9 17.10 4.59 2.35
C ILE A 9 16.38 3.94 3.54
N HIS A 10 16.22 2.61 3.51
CA HIS A 10 15.56 1.87 4.57
C HIS A 10 16.34 1.94 5.89
N ALA A 11 17.68 1.89 5.85
CA ALA A 11 18.51 2.09 7.03
C ALA A 11 18.32 3.48 7.66
N THR A 12 18.27 4.55 6.85
CA THR A 12 18.00 5.91 7.35
C THR A 12 16.61 6.03 7.97
N ILE A 13 15.58 5.46 7.35
CA ILE A 13 14.21 5.44 7.89
C ILE A 13 14.13 4.66 9.21
N ASN A 14 14.76 3.49 9.27
CA ASN A 14 14.80 2.67 10.48
C ASN A 14 15.50 3.41 11.61
N ARG A 15 16.64 4.03 11.32
CA ARG A 15 17.35 4.88 12.29
C ARG A 15 16.47 6.03 12.78
N ALA A 16 15.80 6.76 11.89
CA ALA A 16 14.88 7.83 12.27
C ALA A 16 13.76 7.31 13.19
N THR A 17 13.26 6.10 12.94
CA THR A 17 12.24 5.46 13.77
C THR A 17 12.76 5.10 15.16
N THR A 18 13.98 4.56 15.26
CA THR A 18 14.59 4.22 16.56
C THR A 18 14.90 5.44 17.43
N LEU A 19 15.02 6.63 16.82
CA LEU A 19 15.28 7.89 17.52
C LEU A 19 14.01 8.55 18.08
N ILE A 20 12.83 7.96 17.83
CA ILE A 20 11.57 8.51 18.33
C ILE A 20 11.49 8.30 19.84
N ASP A 21 11.53 9.40 20.59
CA ASP A 21 11.12 9.43 21.99
C ASP A 21 9.59 9.46 22.06
N SER A 22 8.98 8.39 22.57
CA SER A 22 7.52 8.26 22.69
C SER A 22 6.89 9.25 23.67
N ASN A 23 7.67 9.85 24.58
CA ASN A 23 7.18 10.89 25.48
C ASN A 23 7.02 12.24 24.76
N ILE A 24 7.88 12.52 23.79
CA ILE A 24 7.88 13.77 23.02
C ILE A 24 6.97 13.63 21.78
N TYR A 25 7.17 12.57 21.00
CA TYR A 25 6.44 12.26 19.78
C TYR A 25 5.36 11.20 20.09
N ASN A 26 4.39 11.60 20.92
CA ASN A 26 3.38 10.72 21.49
C ASN A 26 2.17 10.43 20.59
N ASP A 27 2.11 11.03 19.40
CA ASP A 27 1.08 10.78 18.40
C ASP A 27 1.68 10.56 17.01
N ILE A 28 0.89 9.96 16.11
CA ILE A 28 1.35 9.59 14.77
C ILE A 28 1.73 10.78 13.88
N HIS A 29 1.17 11.97 14.15
CA HIS A 29 1.44 13.19 13.38
C HIS A 29 2.81 13.74 13.73
N LYS A 30 3.12 13.83 15.03
CA LYS A 30 4.43 14.23 15.54
C LYS A 30 5.52 13.25 15.13
N GLN A 31 5.26 11.96 15.21
CA GLN A 31 6.21 10.92 14.76
C GLN A 31 6.52 11.04 13.27
N PHE A 32 5.49 11.21 12.44
CA PHE A 32 5.66 11.38 11.00
C PHE A 32 6.49 12.62 10.67
N GLU A 33 6.19 13.76 11.30
CA GLU A 33 6.93 15.00 11.03
C GLU A 33 8.40 14.88 11.48
N PHE A 34 8.67 14.26 12.63
CA PHE A 34 10.03 13.99 13.08
C PHE A 34 10.82 13.12 12.09
N GLN A 35 10.23 12.00 11.64
CA GLN A 35 10.85 11.13 10.65
C GLN A 35 11.12 11.86 9.34
N ARG A 36 10.15 12.66 8.88
CA ARG A 36 10.25 13.46 7.66
C ARG A 36 11.40 14.48 7.75
N GLN A 37 11.51 15.20 8.85
CA GLN A 37 12.59 16.17 9.07
C GLN A 37 13.96 15.49 9.17
N THR A 38 14.03 14.35 9.85
CA THR A 38 15.26 13.56 9.96
C THR A 38 15.77 13.12 8.57
N VAL A 39 14.87 12.60 7.72
CA VAL A 39 15.20 12.21 6.33
C VAL A 39 15.63 13.41 5.49
N LEU A 40 14.97 14.56 5.62
CA LEU A 40 15.31 15.79 4.89
C LEU A 40 16.68 16.33 5.29
N ALA A 41 17.02 16.26 6.58
CA ALA A 41 18.29 16.72 7.14
C ALA A 41 19.47 15.78 6.85
N ASP A 42 19.22 14.53 6.45
CA ASP A 42 20.26 13.56 6.13
C ASP A 42 21.14 14.05 4.96
N LYS A 43 22.45 14.13 5.16
CA LYS A 43 23.41 14.62 4.16
C LYS A 43 23.91 13.53 3.21
N ILE A 44 23.66 12.26 3.53
CA ILE A 44 24.13 11.07 2.79
C ILE A 44 23.16 10.74 1.65
N LEU A 45 21.86 10.95 1.88
CA LEU A 45 20.82 10.74 0.86
C LEU A 45 20.84 11.83 -0.21
N THR A 46 20.73 11.41 -1.47
CA THR A 46 20.45 12.28 -2.61
C THR A 46 19.01 12.80 -2.56
N ASN A 47 18.69 13.83 -3.36
CA ASN A 47 17.33 14.39 -3.42
C ASN A 47 16.29 13.36 -3.89
N ASP A 48 16.64 12.48 -4.84
CA ASP A 48 15.75 11.44 -5.33
C ASP A 48 15.49 10.37 -4.25
N GLU A 49 16.52 10.01 -3.49
CA GLU A 49 16.41 9.08 -2.37
C GLU A 49 15.57 9.67 -1.23
N LYS A 50 15.75 10.95 -0.90
CA LYS A 50 14.88 11.66 0.06
C LYS A 50 13.44 11.68 -0.41
N THR A 51 13.20 11.96 -1.69
CA THR A 51 11.85 11.97 -2.27
C THR A 51 11.20 10.59 -2.15
N TYR A 52 11.94 9.51 -2.45
CA TYR A 52 11.47 8.15 -2.27
C TYR A 52 11.16 7.84 -0.80
N ALA A 53 12.09 8.18 0.10
CA ALA A 53 11.97 7.94 1.54
C ALA A 53 10.74 8.65 2.13
N ILE A 54 10.55 9.93 1.80
CA ILE A 54 9.38 10.70 2.23
C ILE A 54 8.10 10.09 1.67
N ARG A 55 8.07 9.71 0.38
CA ARG A 55 6.91 9.03 -0.20
C ARG A 55 6.60 7.72 0.53
N PHE A 56 7.61 6.96 0.94
CA PHE A 56 7.43 5.75 1.73
C PHE A 56 6.86 6.05 3.12
N LEU A 57 7.40 7.05 3.82
CA LEU A 57 6.88 7.49 5.13
C LEU A 57 5.43 7.99 5.02
N THR A 58 5.12 8.82 4.02
CA THR A 58 3.77 9.33 3.79
C THR A 58 2.79 8.19 3.49
N LYS A 59 3.21 7.14 2.76
CA LYS A 59 2.40 5.94 2.62
C LYS A 59 2.10 5.31 3.98
N ASN A 60 3.04 5.17 4.90
CA ASN A 60 2.70 4.60 6.21
C ASN A 60 1.82 5.53 7.05
N TYR A 61 2.09 6.82 7.00
CA TYR A 61 1.30 7.83 7.70
C TYR A 61 -0.16 7.90 7.22
N ASP A 62 -0.39 7.90 5.90
CA ASP A 62 -1.73 7.84 5.32
C ASP A 62 -2.49 6.57 5.75
N ARG A 63 -1.78 5.47 6.05
CA ARG A 63 -2.38 4.23 6.57
C ARG A 63 -3.02 4.50 7.90
N ASN A 64 -2.20 5.05 8.80
CA ASN A 64 -2.53 5.19 10.19
C ASN A 64 -3.61 6.26 10.35
N LYS A 65 -3.57 7.34 9.56
CA LYS A 65 -4.67 8.31 9.48
C LYS A 65 -5.99 7.64 9.12
N VAL A 66 -6.04 6.87 8.04
CA VAL A 66 -7.29 6.21 7.59
C VAL A 66 -7.78 5.16 8.60
N ILE A 67 -6.88 4.37 9.18
CA ILE A 67 -7.23 3.34 10.18
C ILE A 67 -7.75 3.98 11.48
N ASN A 68 -7.06 5.01 11.98
CA ASN A 68 -7.42 5.68 13.22
C ASN A 68 -8.54 6.70 13.02
N ASN A 69 -8.95 6.96 11.77
CA ASN A 69 -9.86 8.03 11.39
C ASN A 69 -9.43 9.40 11.96
N ASP A 70 -8.14 9.68 11.88
CA ASP A 70 -7.49 10.81 12.58
C ASP A 70 -6.60 11.63 11.63
N GLY A 71 -6.49 12.93 11.92
CA GLY A 71 -5.73 13.91 11.15
C GLY A 71 -6.57 14.76 10.18
N THR A 72 -5.86 15.66 9.48
CA THR A 72 -6.48 16.61 8.56
C THR A 72 -7.04 15.92 7.33
N LYS A 73 -8.34 16.12 7.08
CA LYS A 73 -9.01 15.71 5.84
C LYS A 73 -8.74 16.71 4.72
N ARG A 74 -8.76 16.23 3.48
CA ARG A 74 -8.73 17.05 2.27
C ARG A 74 -9.88 16.66 1.36
N ILE A 75 -10.35 17.60 0.56
CA ILE A 75 -11.32 17.30 -0.50
C ILE A 75 -10.60 16.60 -1.64
N CYS A 76 -11.07 15.42 -2.04
CA CYS A 76 -10.55 14.72 -3.21
C CYS A 76 -11.07 15.37 -4.49
N GLU A 77 -10.18 15.81 -5.37
CA GLU A 77 -10.53 16.45 -6.66
C GLU A 77 -11.29 15.53 -7.63
N ASN A 78 -11.17 14.20 -7.46
CA ASN A 78 -11.78 13.24 -8.38
C ASN A 78 -13.21 12.83 -7.96
N CYS A 79 -13.51 12.81 -6.65
CA CYS A 79 -14.82 12.35 -6.15
C CYS A 79 -15.51 13.34 -5.21
N ASN A 80 -14.90 14.50 -4.95
CA ASN A 80 -15.40 15.59 -4.10
C ASN A 80 -15.75 15.16 -2.66
N GLN A 81 -15.18 14.06 -2.18
CA GLN A 81 -15.35 13.59 -0.81
C GLN A 81 -14.16 14.00 0.06
N GLU A 82 -14.42 14.24 1.35
CA GLU A 82 -13.36 14.44 2.34
C GLU A 82 -12.65 13.11 2.61
N CYS A 83 -11.36 13.05 2.27
CA CYS A 83 -10.50 11.90 2.46
C CYS A 83 -9.32 12.21 3.38
N LEU A 84 -8.83 11.21 4.09
CA LEU A 84 -7.73 11.36 5.05
C LEU A 84 -6.36 11.17 4.39
N ALA A 85 -6.25 10.27 3.41
CA ALA A 85 -4.97 9.99 2.78
C ALA A 85 -4.52 11.14 1.86
N THR A 86 -3.22 11.46 1.92
CA THR A 86 -2.59 12.50 1.10
C THR A 86 -2.24 11.97 -0.28
N LEU A 87 -1.70 10.75 -0.38
CA LEU A 87 -1.19 10.18 -1.64
C LEU A 87 -2.26 9.51 -2.51
N TYR A 88 -3.42 9.20 -1.94
CA TYR A 88 -4.54 8.54 -2.62
C TYR A 88 -5.85 8.95 -1.97
N CYS A 89 -6.98 8.50 -2.51
CA CYS A 89 -8.30 8.67 -1.90
C CYS A 89 -8.91 7.28 -1.66
N GLU A 90 -9.15 6.94 -0.38
CA GLU A 90 -9.73 5.67 0.05
C GLU A 90 -11.11 5.42 -0.57
N TYR A 91 -11.89 6.47 -0.85
CA TYR A 91 -13.18 6.36 -1.52
C TYR A 91 -13.05 6.10 -3.01
N CYS A 92 -12.13 6.79 -3.70
CA CYS A 92 -11.89 6.55 -5.12
C CYS A 92 -11.46 5.10 -5.37
N ILE A 93 -10.63 4.54 -4.47
CA ILE A 93 -10.23 3.14 -4.53
C ILE A 93 -11.48 2.25 -4.45
N ARG A 94 -12.29 2.38 -3.39
CA ARG A 94 -13.51 1.56 -3.24
C ARG A 94 -14.49 1.73 -4.39
N ASN A 95 -14.67 2.94 -4.90
CA ASN A 95 -15.53 3.21 -6.04
C ASN A 95 -15.02 2.55 -7.33
N TYR A 96 -13.71 2.57 -7.55
CA TYR A 96 -13.08 1.83 -8.66
C TYR A 96 -13.28 0.32 -8.50
N LEU A 97 -13.07 -0.24 -7.31
CA LEU A 97 -13.26 -1.67 -7.06
C LEU A 97 -14.72 -2.07 -7.31
N LYS A 98 -15.69 -1.35 -6.72
CA LYS A 98 -17.13 -1.59 -6.93
C LYS A 98 -17.53 -1.61 -8.40
N ARG A 99 -17.00 -0.70 -9.21
CA ARG A 99 -17.27 -0.66 -10.66
C ARG A 99 -16.74 -1.88 -11.41
N ASN A 100 -15.72 -2.54 -10.88
CA ASN A 100 -15.10 -3.73 -11.47
C ASN A 100 -15.65 -5.05 -10.92
N PHE A 101 -16.58 -5.04 -9.96
CA PHE A 101 -17.19 -6.27 -9.45
C PHE A 101 -17.76 -7.17 -10.57
N PRO A 102 -18.44 -6.66 -11.61
CA PRO A 102 -18.92 -7.50 -12.70
C PRO A 102 -17.81 -8.19 -13.52
N ASN A 103 -16.58 -7.67 -13.47
CA ASN A 103 -15.43 -8.20 -14.20
C ASN A 103 -14.68 -9.28 -13.40
N TRP A 104 -14.96 -9.41 -12.09
CA TRP A 104 -14.33 -10.37 -11.19
C TRP A 104 -15.31 -11.47 -10.85
N THR A 105 -15.55 -12.35 -11.82
CA THR A 105 -16.28 -13.59 -11.56
C THR A 105 -15.37 -14.80 -11.75
N SER A 106 -15.39 -15.66 -10.74
CA SER A 106 -14.78 -16.98 -10.73
C SER A 106 -15.70 -18.06 -11.28
N GLY A 107 -16.99 -17.75 -11.46
CA GLY A 107 -18.05 -18.74 -11.67
C GLY A 107 -18.47 -19.45 -10.37
N ASN A 108 -17.96 -19.01 -9.22
CA ASN A 108 -18.35 -19.46 -7.89
C ASN A 108 -18.82 -18.26 -7.05
N ASP A 109 -20.11 -18.23 -6.74
CA ASP A 109 -20.75 -17.11 -6.04
C ASP A 109 -20.16 -16.89 -4.63
N ASP A 110 -19.76 -17.95 -3.91
CA ASP A 110 -19.19 -17.82 -2.57
C ASP A 110 -17.81 -17.14 -2.61
N ILE A 111 -16.98 -17.51 -3.58
CA ILE A 111 -15.66 -16.91 -3.81
C ILE A 111 -15.82 -15.45 -4.25
N ASP A 112 -16.71 -15.19 -5.20
CA ASP A 112 -16.98 -13.85 -5.71
C ASP A 112 -17.47 -12.91 -4.59
N ASN A 113 -18.39 -13.39 -3.75
CA ASN A 113 -18.89 -12.66 -2.58
C ASN A 113 -17.77 -12.37 -1.56
N LEU A 114 -16.88 -13.33 -1.30
CA LEU A 114 -15.75 -13.16 -0.41
C LEU A 114 -14.77 -12.09 -0.93
N ILE A 115 -14.46 -12.13 -2.23
CA ILE A 115 -13.57 -11.16 -2.88
C ILE A 115 -14.16 -9.76 -2.81
N GLN A 116 -15.45 -9.61 -3.16
CA GLN A 116 -16.14 -8.32 -3.10
C GLN A 116 -16.13 -7.75 -1.68
N LYS A 117 -16.39 -8.58 -0.65
CA LYS A 117 -16.33 -8.14 0.75
C LYS A 117 -14.94 -7.61 1.13
N CYS A 118 -13.87 -8.33 0.78
CA CYS A 118 -12.50 -7.88 1.03
C CYS A 118 -12.18 -6.55 0.32
N GLN A 119 -12.66 -6.39 -0.91
CA GLN A 119 -12.45 -5.18 -1.71
C GLN A 119 -13.21 -3.97 -1.16
N LEU A 120 -14.40 -4.17 -0.56
CA LEU A 120 -15.15 -3.10 0.10
C LEU A 120 -14.42 -2.57 1.35
N GLU A 121 -13.74 -3.44 2.08
CA GLU A 121 -12.95 -3.09 3.27
C GLU A 121 -11.60 -2.45 2.91
N THR A 122 -11.16 -2.58 1.65
CA THR A 122 -9.87 -2.04 1.20
C THR A 122 -9.81 -0.52 1.34
N THR A 123 -8.76 -0.04 2.01
CA THR A 123 -8.51 1.39 2.26
C THR A 123 -7.29 1.91 1.52
N ARG A 124 -6.53 1.06 0.83
CA ARG A 124 -5.22 1.41 0.28
C ARG A 124 -4.93 0.65 -1.02
N PRO A 125 -4.19 1.26 -1.95
CA PRO A 125 -3.99 0.67 -3.27
C PRO A 125 -3.08 -0.56 -3.26
N ASN A 126 -2.19 -0.69 -2.26
CA ASN A 126 -1.19 -1.76 -2.20
C ASN A 126 -1.70 -3.06 -1.56
N VAL A 127 -2.95 -3.09 -1.08
CA VAL A 127 -3.55 -4.27 -0.43
C VAL A 127 -4.84 -4.72 -1.13
N ILE A 128 -5.05 -4.27 -2.37
CA ILE A 128 -6.22 -4.66 -3.17
C ILE A 128 -6.12 -6.16 -3.47
N VAL A 129 -7.18 -6.89 -3.15
CA VAL A 129 -7.39 -8.27 -3.59
C VAL A 129 -7.94 -8.22 -5.02
N GLU A 130 -7.35 -8.95 -5.95
CA GLU A 130 -7.80 -9.03 -7.34
C GLU A 130 -8.05 -10.49 -7.71
N TRP A 131 -9.18 -10.77 -8.36
CA TRP A 131 -9.42 -12.06 -9.00
C TRP A 131 -8.56 -12.18 -10.27
N ILE A 132 -7.88 -13.32 -10.43
CA ILE A 132 -7.11 -13.62 -11.63
C ILE A 132 -7.57 -14.98 -12.16
N PRO A 133 -8.23 -15.02 -13.34
CA PRO A 133 -8.59 -16.28 -13.98
C PRO A 133 -7.38 -17.18 -14.17
N TYR A 134 -7.54 -18.49 -13.95
CA TYR A 134 -6.46 -19.46 -14.09
C TYR A 134 -5.80 -19.41 -15.48
N SER A 135 -6.59 -19.18 -16.53
CA SER A 135 -6.09 -19.03 -17.91
C SER A 135 -5.13 -17.86 -18.11
N ASN A 136 -5.16 -16.87 -17.22
CA ASN A 136 -4.30 -15.68 -17.27
C ASN A 136 -3.04 -15.84 -16.41
N LEU A 137 -2.89 -16.97 -15.72
CA LEU A 137 -1.71 -17.27 -14.93
C LEU A 137 -0.63 -17.86 -15.84
N GLU A 138 0.49 -17.16 -15.92
CA GLU A 138 1.68 -17.64 -16.61
C GLU A 138 2.77 -17.99 -15.59
N ASN A 139 3.60 -19.00 -15.90
CA ASN A 139 4.77 -19.38 -15.11
C ASN A 139 4.44 -19.74 -13.65
N ILE A 140 3.35 -20.47 -13.42
CA ILE A 140 3.00 -21.00 -12.09
C ILE A 140 4.11 -21.94 -11.62
N LYS A 141 4.81 -21.56 -10.54
CA LYS A 141 5.75 -22.43 -9.84
C LYS A 141 5.06 -23.00 -8.61
N TYR A 142 4.98 -24.31 -8.52
CA TYR A 142 4.48 -25.01 -7.34
C TYR A 142 5.57 -25.04 -6.27
N LEU A 143 5.29 -24.43 -5.11
CA LEU A 143 6.10 -24.56 -3.90
C LEU A 143 5.33 -25.44 -2.92
N THR A 144 5.69 -26.71 -2.85
CA THR A 144 5.07 -27.66 -1.92
C THR A 144 5.69 -27.48 -0.54
N ILE A 145 5.03 -26.71 0.33
CA ILE A 145 5.30 -26.73 1.77
C ILE A 145 4.08 -27.38 2.41
N THR A 146 4.30 -28.44 3.17
CA THR A 146 3.40 -29.58 3.44
C THR A 146 2.04 -29.28 4.09
N ILE A 147 1.64 -28.02 4.28
CA ILE A 147 0.32 -27.65 4.82
C ILE A 147 -0.32 -26.46 4.08
N ILE A 148 0.39 -25.72 3.20
CA ILE A 148 -0.20 -24.57 2.47
C ILE A 148 0.39 -24.49 1.05
N THR A 149 -0.45 -24.64 0.02
CA THR A 149 -0.09 -24.33 -1.36
C THR A 149 -0.08 -22.81 -1.55
N ILE A 150 1.11 -22.20 -1.57
CA ILE A 150 1.26 -20.77 -1.90
C ILE A 150 1.61 -20.67 -3.39
N ILE A 151 0.73 -20.08 -4.20
CA ILE A 151 1.04 -19.73 -5.59
C ILE A 151 1.68 -18.35 -5.59
N THR A 152 2.98 -18.29 -5.86
CA THR A 152 3.68 -17.02 -6.12
C THR A 152 3.68 -16.75 -7.63
N LEU A 153 3.01 -15.67 -8.07
CA LEU A 153 3.01 -15.24 -9.47
C LEU A 153 4.11 -14.19 -9.71
N PRO A 154 4.96 -14.34 -10.73
CA PRO A 154 5.85 -13.27 -11.14
C PRO A 154 5.07 -12.10 -11.76
N LEU A 155 5.60 -10.89 -11.58
CA LEU A 155 5.07 -9.59 -11.99
C LEU A 155 4.46 -9.60 -13.40
N ARG A 156 3.17 -9.27 -13.54
CA ARG A 156 2.58 -8.88 -14.82
C ARG A 156 3.03 -7.45 -15.17
N LYS A 157 3.51 -7.22 -16.40
CA LYS A 157 3.61 -5.87 -16.96
C LYS A 157 2.19 -5.33 -17.21
N GLY A 158 1.82 -4.24 -16.53
CA GLY A 158 0.57 -3.50 -16.80
C GLY A 158 -0.46 -3.43 -15.66
N GLY A 159 -0.16 -3.89 -14.45
CA GLY A 159 -1.04 -3.66 -13.29
C GLY A 159 -1.11 -2.17 -12.90
N ALA A 160 -2.30 -1.66 -12.57
CA ALA A 160 -2.52 -0.26 -12.21
C ALA A 160 -1.80 0.16 -10.92
N PHE A 161 -1.38 -0.79 -10.08
CA PHE A 161 -0.68 -0.53 -8.82
C PHE A 161 0.52 -1.48 -8.62
N PRO A 162 1.66 -0.98 -8.10
CA PRO A 162 2.82 -1.81 -7.78
C PRO A 162 2.50 -2.70 -6.57
N ARG A 163 2.26 -3.99 -6.84
CA ARG A 163 1.90 -5.01 -5.83
C ARG A 163 3.12 -5.50 -5.05
N ARG A 164 3.00 -5.56 -3.72
CA ARG A 164 3.74 -6.52 -2.89
C ARG A 164 2.70 -7.20 -2.01
N GLU A 165 2.51 -8.49 -2.24
CA GLU A 165 1.64 -9.43 -1.51
C GLU A 165 0.13 -9.25 -1.75
N CYS A 166 -0.40 -9.95 -2.77
CA CYS A 166 -1.83 -10.29 -2.83
C CYS A 166 -2.03 -11.68 -2.21
N LEU A 167 -3.02 -11.83 -1.33
CA LEU A 167 -3.60 -13.14 -1.04
C LEU A 167 -4.25 -13.66 -2.32
N LEU A 168 -3.82 -14.84 -2.78
CA LEU A 168 -4.55 -15.62 -3.77
C LEU A 168 -5.59 -16.44 -3.01
N ILE A 169 -6.88 -16.23 -3.29
CA ILE A 169 -7.92 -17.19 -2.92
C ILE A 169 -8.09 -18.06 -4.16
N LEU A 170 -7.77 -19.35 -4.01
CA LEU A 170 -8.12 -20.40 -4.97
C LEU A 170 -9.56 -20.83 -4.75
#